data_AF-A0A971VTH9-F1
#
_entry.id   AF-A0A971VTH9-F1
#
_cell.length_a   1.000
_cell.length_b   1.000
_cell.length_c   1.000
_cell.angle_alpha   90.00
_cell.angle_beta   90.00
_cell.angle_gamma   90.00
#
_symmetry.space_group_name_H-M   'P 1'
#
loop_
_entity.id
_entity.type
_entity.pdbx_description
1 polymer ?
#
loop_
_entity_poly.entity_id
_entity_poly.type
_entity_poly.pdbx_seq_one_letter_code
_entity_poly.pdbx_strand_id
1 'polypeptide(L)'
;ITPLSGALTDIWVEEATETAYHDIKQLEKRLRGASAHTKRLTLSFNPVSRAHWIYRQYFSDFPEDKGLLKTDSLLILRTTYRDNRFLTADDRAGMENEHDPYFRQVYTLGEWGVVGGAVFTNWRVGEVPTDLPMTSLRCGLDFGYAQDPAAAVLASFAPKYKRLYILREFRQTGLTNDLLAQKLLTLAGKLPITCDSAEPKSIAELRRLGVYALAAKKGPDSVLHGLQWLNQQEIILSPACTHLREELLNYRYLPDHEGGYLPRPTGPDHLIDALRYAMEGDSTARAAQAVKR
;
A
#
# COMPACT_ATOMS: atom_id res chain seq x y z
N ILE A 1 28.33 -30.59 -5.24
CA ILE A 1 28.45 -30.91 -6.69
C ILE A 1 29.90 -30.70 -7.09
N THR A 2 30.57 -31.76 -7.57
CA THR A 2 31.94 -31.71 -8.10
C THR A 2 31.84 -31.97 -9.61
N PRO A 3 32.10 -30.97 -10.46
CA PRO A 3 31.88 -31.12 -11.90
C PRO A 3 32.99 -31.97 -12.55
N LEU A 4 32.62 -32.74 -13.57
CA LEU A 4 33.46 -33.76 -14.22
C LEU A 4 34.66 -33.14 -14.94
N SER A 5 34.43 -32.02 -15.61
CA SER A 5 35.44 -31.02 -15.95
C SER A 5 35.25 -29.88 -14.95
N GLY A 6 36.29 -29.39 -14.28
CA GLY A 6 36.17 -28.48 -13.13
C GLY A 6 35.53 -27.10 -13.39
N ALA A 7 34.86 -26.89 -14.53
CA ALA A 7 34.26 -25.64 -14.94
C ALA A 7 32.73 -25.62 -14.79
N LEU A 8 32.23 -24.53 -14.20
CA LEU A 8 30.82 -24.14 -14.21
C LEU A 8 30.74 -22.80 -14.93
N THR A 9 30.11 -22.80 -16.09
CA THR A 9 30.08 -21.63 -16.98
C THR A 9 28.75 -20.90 -16.95
N ASP A 10 27.65 -21.59 -16.67
CA ASP A 10 26.31 -21.01 -16.81
C ASP A 10 25.49 -21.27 -15.56
N ILE A 11 24.84 -20.22 -15.07
CA ILE A 11 23.79 -20.28 -14.06
C ILE A 11 22.62 -19.49 -14.61
N TRP A 12 21.43 -20.08 -14.56
CA TRP A 12 20.20 -19.40 -14.89
C TRP A 12 19.25 -19.48 -13.70
N VAL A 13 18.81 -18.31 -13.24
CA VAL A 13 17.80 -18.15 -12.19
C VAL A 13 16.51 -17.64 -12.84
N GLU A 14 15.50 -18.49 -12.83
CA GLU A 14 14.11 -18.15 -13.15
C GLU A 14 13.45 -17.43 -11.97
N GLU A 15 12.46 -16.58 -12.27
CA GLU A 15 11.73 -15.79 -11.27
C GLU A 15 12.67 -15.07 -10.29
N ALA A 16 13.74 -14.45 -10.82
CA ALA A 16 14.82 -13.93 -10.01
C ALA A 16 14.40 -12.85 -8.97
N THR A 17 13.20 -12.25 -9.11
CA THR A 17 12.60 -11.38 -8.10
C THR A 17 12.26 -12.08 -6.79
N GLU A 18 12.05 -13.39 -6.81
CA GLU A 18 11.78 -14.21 -5.62
C GLU A 18 13.08 -14.63 -4.89
N THR A 19 14.24 -14.28 -5.44
CA THR A 19 15.55 -14.67 -4.88
C THR A 19 16.21 -13.55 -4.11
N ALA A 20 16.81 -13.89 -2.97
CA ALA A 20 17.54 -12.92 -2.17
C ALA A 20 18.89 -12.58 -2.82
N TYR A 21 19.31 -11.31 -2.68
CA TYR A 21 20.59 -10.82 -3.21
C TYR A 21 21.79 -11.69 -2.80
N HIS A 22 21.82 -12.12 -1.53
CA HIS A 22 22.93 -12.88 -0.98
C HIS A 22 23.04 -14.29 -1.61
N ASP A 23 21.92 -14.91 -1.96
CA ASP A 23 21.89 -16.21 -2.64
C ASP A 23 22.45 -16.10 -4.05
N ILE A 24 22.06 -15.06 -4.79
CA ILE A 24 22.62 -14.77 -6.11
C ILE A 24 24.13 -14.55 -6.02
N LYS A 25 24.61 -13.81 -5.01
CA LYS A 25 26.07 -13.63 -4.79
C LYS A 25 26.79 -14.91 -4.41
N GLN A 26 26.13 -15.86 -3.76
CA GLN A 26 26.71 -17.18 -3.54
C GLN A 26 26.78 -18.00 -4.83
N LEU A 27 25.74 -17.94 -5.67
CA LEU A 27 25.70 -18.61 -6.98
C LEU A 27 26.76 -18.06 -7.93
N GLU A 28 26.91 -16.74 -7.99
CA GLU A 28 27.94 -16.07 -8.82
C GLU A 28 29.35 -16.59 -8.50
N LYS A 29 29.67 -16.83 -7.22
CA LYS A 29 30.95 -17.43 -6.80
C LYS A 29 31.14 -18.88 -7.23
N ARG A 30 30.06 -19.58 -7.62
CA ARG A 30 30.15 -20.96 -8.13
C ARG A 30 30.60 -21.02 -9.58
N LEU A 31 30.40 -19.95 -10.36
CA LEU A 31 30.93 -19.81 -11.72
C LEU A 31 32.46 -19.83 -11.66
N ARG A 32 33.09 -20.93 -12.10
CA ARG A 32 34.55 -21.16 -11.94
C ARG A 32 35.10 -22.13 -12.98
N GLY A 33 36.41 -22.33 -12.94
CA GLY A 33 37.15 -23.27 -13.79
C GLY A 33 37.54 -22.72 -15.16
N ALA A 34 38.55 -23.34 -15.77
CA ALA A 34 39.02 -22.98 -17.11
C ALA A 34 37.99 -23.41 -18.16
N SER A 35 37.60 -22.48 -19.03
CA SER A 35 36.62 -22.73 -20.10
C SER A 35 36.93 -21.84 -21.30
N ALA A 36 36.66 -22.34 -22.49
CA ALA A 36 36.70 -21.56 -23.73
C ALA A 36 35.50 -20.60 -23.85
N HIS A 37 34.45 -20.82 -23.05
CA HIS A 37 33.24 -19.99 -23.03
C HIS A 37 33.28 -19.01 -21.85
N THR A 38 32.80 -17.79 -22.10
CA THR A 38 32.57 -16.79 -21.06
C THR A 38 31.56 -17.32 -20.06
N LYS A 39 31.85 -17.15 -18.77
CA LYS A 39 30.93 -17.55 -17.71
C LYS A 39 29.80 -16.53 -17.59
N ARG A 40 28.57 -16.99 -17.37
CA ARG A 40 27.36 -16.18 -17.43
C ARG A 40 26.41 -16.52 -16.28
N LEU A 41 25.83 -15.48 -15.72
CA LEU A 41 24.68 -15.54 -14.85
C LEU A 41 23.51 -14.89 -15.60
N THR A 42 22.46 -15.66 -15.84
CA THR A 42 21.23 -15.19 -16.48
C THR A 42 20.13 -15.09 -15.43
N LEU A 43 19.46 -13.93 -15.38
CA LEU A 43 18.31 -13.69 -14.54
C LEU A 43 17.10 -13.39 -15.43
N SER A 44 16.04 -14.16 -15.29
CA SER A 44 14.73 -13.92 -15.93
C SER A 44 13.70 -13.61 -14.85
N PHE A 45 12.89 -12.57 -15.04
CA PHE A 45 11.93 -12.10 -14.04
C PHE A 45 10.94 -11.09 -14.64
N ASN A 46 9.84 -10.85 -13.91
CA ASN A 46 8.93 -9.75 -14.18
C ASN A 46 9.34 -8.50 -13.37
N PRO A 47 9.30 -7.28 -13.92
CA PRO A 47 9.85 -6.07 -13.29
C PRO A 47 8.93 -5.48 -12.21
N VAL A 48 8.71 -6.22 -11.12
CA VAL A 48 7.70 -5.92 -10.09
C VAL A 48 7.90 -4.61 -9.33
N SER A 49 9.15 -4.18 -9.09
CA SER A 49 9.41 -3.00 -8.24
C SER A 49 10.78 -2.35 -8.47
N ARG A 50 10.79 -1.02 -8.62
CA ARG A 50 12.02 -0.21 -8.64
C ARG A 50 12.80 -0.21 -7.32
N ALA A 51 12.18 -0.61 -6.20
CA ALA A 51 12.90 -0.77 -4.93
C ALA A 51 13.68 -2.09 -4.84
N HIS A 52 13.38 -3.05 -5.73
CA HIS A 52 14.02 -4.35 -5.74
C HIS A 52 15.54 -4.24 -5.96
N TRP A 53 16.30 -5.16 -5.37
CA TRP A 53 17.76 -5.11 -5.45
C TRP A 53 18.26 -5.25 -6.90
N ILE A 54 17.57 -6.02 -7.74
CA ILE A 54 17.88 -6.16 -9.17
C ILE A 54 17.83 -4.81 -9.88
N TYR A 55 16.76 -4.02 -9.64
CA TYR A 55 16.61 -2.71 -10.23
C TYR A 55 17.75 -1.78 -9.82
N ARG A 56 17.98 -1.67 -8.50
CA ARG A 56 19.02 -0.80 -7.95
C ARG A 56 20.43 -1.19 -8.41
N GLN A 57 20.68 -2.47 -8.65
CA GLN A 57 21.99 -3.00 -9.02
C GLN A 57 22.29 -2.88 -10.52
N TYR A 58 21.30 -3.06 -11.39
CA TYR A 58 21.53 -3.21 -12.83
C TYR A 58 20.75 -2.23 -13.71
N PHE A 59 19.69 -1.60 -13.21
CA PHE A 59 18.75 -0.83 -14.02
C PHE A 59 18.79 0.69 -13.77
N SER A 60 19.75 1.20 -12.99
CA SER A 60 19.89 2.64 -12.72
C SER A 60 20.00 3.49 -13.99
N ASP A 61 20.70 2.98 -15.00
CA ASP A 61 20.96 3.65 -16.28
C ASP A 61 20.26 2.96 -17.46
N PHE A 62 19.25 2.14 -17.19
CA PHE A 62 18.56 1.38 -18.23
C PHE A 62 17.67 2.29 -19.09
N PRO A 63 17.84 2.33 -20.42
CA PRO A 63 17.02 3.13 -21.32
C PRO A 63 15.64 2.46 -21.53
N GLU A 64 14.66 2.81 -20.70
CA GLU A 64 13.32 2.20 -20.71
C GLU A 64 12.57 2.37 -22.05
N ASP A 65 12.89 3.44 -22.80
CA ASP A 65 12.36 3.70 -24.14
C ASP A 65 12.84 2.68 -25.17
N LYS A 66 14.09 2.20 -25.02
CA LYS A 66 14.71 1.26 -25.95
C LYS A 66 14.50 -0.21 -25.57
N GLY A 67 14.27 -0.49 -24.29
CA GLY A 67 14.09 -1.85 -23.78
C GLY A 67 15.33 -2.75 -23.93
N LEU A 68 16.51 -2.17 -24.20
CA LEU A 68 17.75 -2.87 -24.42
C LEU A 68 18.92 -2.07 -23.85
N LEU A 69 19.74 -2.71 -23.02
CA LEU A 69 21.04 -2.21 -22.60
C LEU A 69 22.08 -3.29 -22.88
N LYS A 70 23.17 -2.92 -23.55
CA LYS A 70 24.29 -3.81 -23.82
C LYS A 70 25.60 -3.11 -23.55
N THR A 71 26.41 -3.69 -22.68
CA THR A 71 27.79 -3.32 -22.39
C THR A 71 28.69 -4.55 -22.56
N ASP A 72 29.98 -4.42 -22.28
CA ASP A 72 30.93 -5.55 -22.35
C ASP A 72 30.63 -6.65 -21.31
N SER A 73 29.99 -6.31 -20.19
CA SER A 73 29.75 -7.23 -19.07
C SER A 73 28.28 -7.47 -18.74
N LEU A 74 27.36 -6.69 -19.32
CA LEU A 74 25.93 -6.73 -18.98
C LEU A 74 25.07 -6.63 -20.25
N LEU A 75 24.10 -7.54 -20.35
CA LEU A 75 23.01 -7.50 -21.32
C LEU A 75 21.69 -7.49 -20.56
N ILE A 76 20.86 -6.49 -20.81
CA ILE A 76 19.49 -6.42 -20.35
C ILE A 76 18.59 -6.32 -21.57
N LEU A 77 17.61 -7.21 -21.65
CA LEU A 77 16.60 -7.23 -22.70
C LEU A 77 15.21 -7.24 -22.05
N ARG A 78 14.39 -6.24 -22.35
CA ARG A 78 12.96 -6.25 -22.03
C ARG A 78 12.23 -6.94 -23.17
N THR A 79 11.51 -8.00 -22.85
CA THR A 79 10.58 -8.67 -23.76
C THR A 79 9.16 -8.57 -23.23
N THR A 80 8.19 -8.54 -24.12
CA THR A 80 6.75 -8.52 -23.82
C THR A 80 6.04 -9.65 -24.57
N TYR A 81 4.75 -9.79 -24.35
CA TYR A 81 3.91 -10.73 -25.12
C TYR A 81 3.96 -10.45 -26.64
N ARG A 82 4.27 -9.21 -27.05
CA ARG A 82 4.37 -8.81 -28.47
C ARG A 82 5.55 -9.47 -29.19
N ASP A 83 6.62 -9.78 -28.45
CA ASP A 83 7.83 -10.42 -28.99
C ASP A 83 7.67 -11.94 -29.15
N ASN A 84 6.62 -12.51 -28.54
CA ASN A 84 6.35 -13.94 -28.61
C ASN A 84 5.53 -14.27 -29.88
N ARG A 85 6.21 -14.83 -30.88
CA ARG A 85 5.60 -15.28 -32.15
C ARG A 85 4.67 -16.49 -32.01
N PHE A 86 4.69 -17.18 -30.86
CA PHE A 86 3.94 -18.41 -30.65
C PHE A 86 2.56 -18.18 -30.00
N LEU A 87 2.26 -16.94 -29.56
CA LEU A 87 0.95 -16.60 -28.99
C LEU A 87 -0.14 -16.51 -30.06
N THR A 88 -1.30 -17.09 -29.74
CA THR A 88 -2.52 -16.99 -30.56
C THR A 88 -3.14 -15.59 -30.48
N ALA A 89 -4.15 -15.31 -31.31
CA ALA A 89 -4.90 -14.06 -31.24
C ALA A 89 -5.63 -13.91 -29.90
N ASP A 90 -6.18 -15.00 -29.37
CA ASP A 90 -6.91 -15.02 -28.09
C ASP A 90 -5.96 -14.77 -26.90
N ASP A 91 -4.75 -15.34 -26.90
CA ASP A 91 -3.75 -15.08 -25.86
C ASP A 91 -3.37 -13.59 -25.82
N ARG A 92 -3.17 -12.97 -26.99
CA ARG A 92 -2.86 -11.54 -27.09
C ARG A 92 -4.03 -10.67 -26.63
N ALA A 93 -5.26 -11.06 -26.98
CA ALA A 93 -6.46 -10.37 -26.53
C ALA A 93 -6.63 -10.47 -25.01
N GLY A 94 -6.30 -11.63 -24.41
CA GLY A 94 -6.28 -11.81 -22.95
C GLY A 94 -5.35 -10.81 -22.26
N MET A 95 -4.12 -10.68 -22.77
CA MET A 95 -3.13 -9.74 -22.23
C MET A 95 -3.54 -8.26 -22.41
N GLU A 96 -4.14 -7.91 -23.56
CA GLU A 96 -4.60 -6.55 -23.86
C GLU A 96 -5.91 -6.17 -23.16
N ASN A 97 -6.69 -7.15 -22.72
CA ASN A 97 -7.90 -6.96 -21.91
C ASN A 97 -7.61 -6.97 -20.39
N GLU A 98 -6.35 -6.85 -19.98
CA GLU A 98 -6.02 -6.64 -18.56
C GLU A 98 -6.48 -5.22 -18.14
N HIS A 99 -7.41 -5.18 -17.19
CA HIS A 99 -8.04 -3.96 -16.69
C HIS A 99 -7.39 -3.47 -15.41
N ASP A 100 -6.70 -4.35 -14.67
CA ASP A 100 -5.93 -3.93 -13.51
C ASP A 100 -4.70 -3.14 -13.99
N PRO A 101 -4.57 -1.85 -13.62
CA PRO A 101 -3.49 -1.01 -14.11
C PRO A 101 -2.10 -1.53 -13.73
N TYR A 102 -1.96 -2.17 -12.57
CA TYR A 102 -0.69 -2.73 -12.12
C TYR A 102 -0.34 -3.99 -12.92
N PHE A 103 -1.29 -4.92 -13.08
CA PHE A 103 -1.03 -6.13 -13.86
C PHE A 103 -0.76 -5.82 -15.33
N ARG A 104 -1.48 -4.86 -15.90
CA ARG A 104 -1.22 -4.36 -17.25
C ARG A 104 0.17 -3.76 -17.37
N GLN A 105 0.58 -2.93 -16.42
CA GLN A 105 1.89 -2.29 -16.46
C GLN A 105 3.04 -3.30 -16.35
N VAL A 106 3.00 -4.19 -15.35
CA VAL A 106 4.10 -5.08 -15.03
C VAL A 106 4.12 -6.33 -15.91
N TYR A 107 2.98 -7.04 -15.99
CA TYR A 107 2.93 -8.37 -16.62
C TYR A 107 2.54 -8.31 -18.10
N THR A 108 1.80 -7.29 -18.54
CA THR A 108 1.50 -7.10 -19.96
C THR A 108 2.57 -6.27 -20.68
N LEU A 109 2.92 -5.10 -20.14
CA LEU A 109 3.82 -4.16 -20.82
C LEU A 109 5.30 -4.33 -20.43
N GLY A 110 5.62 -5.12 -19.40
CA GLY A 110 6.99 -5.33 -18.95
C GLY A 110 7.64 -4.04 -18.42
N GLU A 111 6.83 -3.12 -17.90
CA GLU A 111 7.31 -1.89 -17.29
C GLU A 111 7.59 -2.09 -15.80
N TRP A 112 8.57 -1.36 -15.27
CA TRP A 112 8.85 -1.42 -13.84
C TRP A 112 7.68 -0.90 -13.02
N GLY A 113 7.15 -1.74 -12.14
CA GLY A 113 6.14 -1.34 -11.16
C GLY A 113 6.65 -0.18 -10.30
N VAL A 114 5.82 0.85 -10.18
CA VAL A 114 6.10 1.99 -9.29
C VAL A 114 5.65 1.60 -7.89
N VAL A 115 6.63 1.28 -7.03
CA VAL A 115 6.53 1.01 -5.58
C VAL A 115 5.35 0.10 -5.18
N GLY A 116 5.56 -1.21 -5.28
CA GLY A 116 4.67 -2.21 -4.70
C GLY A 116 4.55 -2.11 -3.17
N GLY A 117 3.36 -2.47 -2.65
CA GLY A 117 3.08 -2.57 -1.21
C GLY A 117 2.11 -1.52 -0.66
N ALA A 118 1.68 -0.52 -1.43
CA ALA A 118 0.71 0.48 -0.93
C ALA A 118 -0.58 -0.20 -0.44
N VAL A 119 -1.00 0.10 0.80
CA VAL A 119 -2.22 -0.49 1.39
C VAL A 119 -3.47 0.05 0.70
N PHE A 120 -3.43 1.31 0.28
CA PHE A 120 -4.54 2.03 -0.33
C PHE A 120 -4.17 2.49 -1.74
N THR A 121 -4.85 1.94 -2.75
CA THR A 121 -4.63 2.27 -4.16
C THR A 121 -5.83 3.01 -4.78
N ASN A 122 -7.03 2.84 -4.21
CA ASN A 122 -8.26 3.44 -4.73
C ASN A 122 -8.58 4.78 -4.05
N TRP A 123 -7.68 5.75 -4.20
CA TRP A 123 -7.90 7.10 -3.68
C TRP A 123 -7.45 8.18 -4.66
N ARG A 124 -8.05 9.37 -4.54
CA ARG A 124 -7.68 10.55 -5.33
C ARG A 124 -7.97 11.84 -4.58
N VAL A 125 -7.26 12.91 -4.94
CA VAL A 125 -7.64 14.26 -4.52
C VAL A 125 -8.74 14.77 -5.45
N GLY A 126 -9.77 15.40 -4.90
CA GLY A 126 -10.87 15.93 -5.70
C GLY A 126 -11.85 16.77 -4.89
N GLU A 127 -12.84 17.31 -5.58
CA GLU A 127 -13.91 18.07 -4.94
C GLU A 127 -14.77 17.16 -4.05
N VAL A 128 -15.07 17.66 -2.85
CA VAL A 128 -15.93 17.00 -1.88
C VAL A 128 -17.28 17.73 -1.83
N PRO A 129 -18.41 17.02 -1.65
CA PRO A 129 -19.71 17.66 -1.54
C PRO A 129 -19.79 18.56 -0.31
N THR A 130 -20.44 19.72 -0.47
CA THR A 130 -20.60 20.71 0.61
C THR A 130 -21.93 20.56 1.36
N ASP A 131 -22.97 20.07 0.69
CA ASP A 131 -24.28 19.82 1.28
C ASP A 131 -24.46 18.33 1.54
N LEU A 132 -24.11 17.91 2.76
CA LEU A 132 -24.12 16.53 3.18
C LEU A 132 -25.05 16.36 4.38
N PRO A 133 -25.94 15.35 4.36
CA PRO A 133 -26.80 15.09 5.51
C PRO A 133 -25.93 14.64 6.69
N MET A 134 -26.27 15.12 7.89
CA MET A 134 -25.57 14.78 9.13
C MET A 134 -25.44 13.27 9.36
N THR A 135 -26.39 12.48 8.87
CA THR A 135 -26.40 11.01 8.96
C THR A 135 -25.31 10.33 8.12
N SER A 136 -24.75 11.03 7.12
CA SER A 136 -23.63 10.53 6.30
C SER A 136 -22.27 10.80 6.93
N LEU A 137 -22.20 11.74 7.89
CA LEU A 137 -20.95 12.19 8.48
C LEU A 137 -20.45 11.18 9.51
N ARG A 138 -19.13 11.01 9.54
CA ARG A 138 -18.38 10.16 10.46
C ARG A 138 -17.17 10.94 10.93
N CYS A 139 -16.91 10.92 12.24
CA CYS A 139 -15.73 11.53 12.80
C CYS A 139 -14.99 10.49 13.64
N GLY A 140 -13.68 10.43 13.45
CA GLY A 140 -12.80 9.55 14.23
C GLY A 140 -11.61 10.29 14.80
N LEU A 141 -11.07 9.73 15.89
CA LEU A 141 -9.94 10.28 16.63
C LEU A 141 -8.97 9.15 17.00
N ASP A 142 -7.70 9.33 16.64
CA ASP A 142 -6.56 8.61 17.19
C ASP A 142 -5.84 9.51 18.21
N PHE A 143 -5.62 8.98 19.41
CA PHE A 143 -5.01 9.75 20.50
C PHE A 143 -3.49 9.80 20.34
N GLY A 144 -2.90 10.95 20.67
CA GLY A 144 -1.47 11.15 20.69
C GLY A 144 -1.13 12.40 21.51
N TYR A 145 0.09 12.45 22.05
CA TYR A 145 0.54 13.57 22.87
C TYR A 145 1.97 14.02 22.57
N ALA A 146 2.96 13.16 22.78
CA ALA A 146 4.37 13.56 22.68
C ALA A 146 4.96 13.28 21.28
N GLN A 147 5.49 12.07 21.08
CA GLN A 147 6.06 11.64 19.80
C GLN A 147 4.96 11.31 18.79
N ASP A 148 3.86 10.72 19.26
CA ASP A 148 2.69 10.45 18.45
C ASP A 148 1.73 11.66 18.47
N PRO A 149 1.32 12.20 17.31
CA PRO A 149 0.36 13.29 17.22
C PRO A 149 -1.07 12.82 17.48
N ALA A 150 -1.90 13.69 18.07
CA ALA A 150 -3.35 13.49 18.03
C ALA A 150 -3.86 13.74 16.60
N ALA A 151 -4.66 12.83 16.07
CA ALA A 151 -5.14 12.86 14.69
C ALA A 151 -6.65 12.67 14.64
N ALA A 152 -7.36 13.56 13.94
CA ALA A 152 -8.79 13.43 13.75
C ALA A 152 -9.19 13.69 12.31
N VAL A 153 -10.21 12.97 11.86
CA VAL A 153 -10.74 13.05 10.49
C VAL A 153 -12.25 13.15 10.50
N LEU A 154 -12.77 14.09 9.72
CA LEU A 154 -14.19 14.20 9.40
C LEU A 154 -14.39 13.71 7.98
N ALA A 155 -15.15 12.62 7.85
CA ALA A 155 -15.48 12.01 6.58
C ALA A 155 -17.00 11.94 6.36
N SER A 156 -17.39 11.79 5.10
CA SER A 156 -18.77 11.43 4.72
C SER A 156 -18.76 10.15 3.91
N PHE A 157 -19.62 9.22 4.29
CA PHE A 157 -19.75 7.95 3.61
C PHE A 157 -21.02 7.89 2.76
N ALA A 158 -20.86 7.49 1.50
CA ALA A 158 -21.93 7.26 0.55
C ALA A 158 -22.01 5.75 0.20
N PRO A 159 -22.77 4.95 0.97
CA PRO A 159 -22.76 3.49 0.85
C PRO A 159 -23.17 2.96 -0.53
N LYS A 160 -24.11 3.65 -1.19
CA LYS A 160 -24.63 3.31 -2.52
C LYS A 160 -23.54 3.32 -3.59
N TYR A 161 -22.54 4.19 -3.44
CA TYR A 161 -21.46 4.37 -4.40
C TYR A 161 -20.13 3.81 -3.90
N LYS A 162 -20.10 3.18 -2.73
CA LYS A 162 -18.87 2.74 -2.04
C LYS A 162 -17.81 3.85 -2.00
N ARG A 163 -18.24 5.07 -1.66
CA ARG A 163 -17.40 6.26 -1.75
C ARG A 163 -17.28 6.96 -0.41
N LEU A 164 -16.07 7.35 -0.08
CA LEU A 164 -15.71 8.01 1.17
C LEU A 164 -15.10 9.37 0.84
N TYR A 165 -15.74 10.44 1.29
CA TYR A 165 -15.25 11.80 1.10
C TYR A 165 -14.55 12.27 2.38
N ILE A 166 -13.27 12.61 2.30
CA ILE A 166 -12.52 13.17 3.43
C ILE A 166 -12.65 14.69 3.37
N LEU A 167 -13.43 15.24 4.31
CA LEU A 167 -13.84 16.64 4.27
C LEU A 167 -12.79 17.55 4.92
N ARG A 168 -12.35 17.17 6.13
CA ARG A 168 -11.44 17.93 6.97
C ARG A 168 -10.64 16.99 7.85
N GLU A 169 -9.46 17.42 8.25
CA GLU A 169 -8.57 16.69 9.15
C GLU A 169 -7.76 17.65 10.03
N PHE A 170 -7.20 17.11 11.11
CA PHE A 170 -6.03 17.72 11.74
C PHE A 170 -5.12 16.63 12.31
N ARG A 171 -3.83 16.94 12.39
CA ARG A 171 -2.79 16.12 13.03
C ARG A 171 -1.86 17.05 13.79
N GLN A 172 -1.72 16.88 15.11
CA GLN A 172 -0.93 17.79 15.93
C GLN A 172 -0.42 17.14 17.23
N THR A 173 0.84 17.41 17.58
CA THR A 173 1.47 17.00 18.84
C THR A 173 1.25 18.04 19.95
N GLY A 174 1.41 17.60 21.20
CA GLY A 174 1.41 18.46 22.39
C GLY A 174 0.04 19.00 22.79
N LEU A 175 -1.05 18.37 22.36
CA LEU A 175 -2.41 18.80 22.71
C LEU A 175 -2.82 18.22 24.05
N THR A 176 -3.04 19.09 25.03
CA THR A 176 -3.77 18.74 26.25
C THR A 176 -5.24 18.47 25.93
N ASN A 177 -5.94 17.72 26.79
CA ASN A 177 -7.32 17.28 26.52
C ASN A 177 -8.31 18.45 26.34
N ASP A 178 -8.08 19.59 27.00
CA ASP A 178 -8.86 20.82 26.82
C ASP A 178 -8.68 21.45 25.44
N LEU A 179 -7.43 21.53 24.94
CA LEU A 179 -7.13 22.03 23.59
C LEU A 179 -7.61 21.06 22.52
N LEU A 180 -7.47 19.75 22.75
CA LEU A 180 -7.99 18.71 21.88
C LEU A 180 -9.52 18.81 21.77
N ALA A 181 -10.23 18.97 22.89
CA ALA A 181 -11.67 19.14 22.89
C ALA A 181 -12.14 20.35 22.06
N GLN A 182 -11.47 21.50 22.19
CA GLN A 182 -11.79 22.69 21.40
C GLN A 182 -11.62 22.45 19.89
N LYS A 183 -10.54 21.77 19.49
CA LYS A 183 -10.32 21.39 18.09
C LYS A 183 -11.37 20.42 17.58
N LEU A 184 -11.75 19.42 18.37
CA LEU A 184 -12.77 18.44 18.01
C LEU A 184 -14.15 19.08 17.86
N LEU A 185 -14.53 19.99 18.76
CA LEU A 185 -15.78 20.76 18.64
C LEU A 185 -15.79 21.65 17.39
N THR A 186 -14.64 22.21 17.02
CA THR A 186 -14.50 23.01 15.77
C THR A 186 -14.57 22.15 14.52
N LEU A 187 -14.06 20.91 14.60
CA LEU A 187 -14.05 19.96 13.48
C LEU A 187 -15.43 19.34 13.26
N ALA A 188 -16.06 18.83 14.31
CA ALA A 188 -17.22 17.93 14.24
C ALA A 188 -18.49 18.48 14.92
N GLY A 189 -18.40 19.59 15.67
CA GLY A 189 -19.53 20.17 16.39
C GLY A 189 -20.16 19.19 17.37
N LYS A 190 -21.44 18.87 17.15
CA LYS A 190 -22.22 17.92 17.98
C LYS A 190 -22.20 16.48 17.46
N LEU A 191 -21.45 16.20 16.40
CA LEU A 191 -21.35 14.85 15.85
C LEU A 191 -20.69 13.90 16.85
N PRO A 192 -21.09 12.62 16.89
CA PRO A 192 -20.36 11.60 17.62
C PRO A 192 -18.95 11.44 17.04
N ILE A 193 -17.96 11.29 17.91
CA ILE A 193 -16.56 11.06 17.54
C ILE A 193 -16.12 9.71 18.09
N THR A 194 -15.83 8.76 17.21
CA THR A 194 -15.33 7.44 17.61
C THR A 194 -13.84 7.51 17.85
N CYS A 195 -13.41 7.19 19.07
CA CYS A 195 -12.05 7.33 19.54
C CYS A 195 -11.41 5.96 19.78
N ASP A 196 -10.08 5.89 19.75
CA ASP A 196 -9.38 4.70 20.24
C ASP A 196 -9.77 4.41 21.71
N SER A 197 -10.17 3.17 21.98
CA SER A 197 -10.57 2.69 23.30
C SER A 197 -9.40 2.37 24.24
N ALA A 198 -8.15 2.50 23.80
CA ALA A 198 -6.98 2.36 24.66
C ALA A 198 -6.89 3.45 25.76
N GLU A 199 -7.55 4.60 25.57
CA GLU A 199 -7.51 5.74 26.50
C GLU A 199 -8.89 6.09 27.14
N PRO A 200 -9.43 5.24 28.02
CA PRO A 200 -10.75 5.46 28.61
C PRO A 200 -10.82 6.73 29.48
N LYS A 201 -9.71 7.17 30.06
CA LYS A 201 -9.62 8.40 30.86
C LYS A 201 -9.79 9.64 29.98
N SER A 202 -9.05 9.72 28.88
CA SER A 202 -9.11 10.82 27.91
C SER A 202 -10.50 10.93 27.29
N ILE A 203 -11.16 9.81 26.97
CA ILE A 203 -12.56 9.79 26.51
C ILE A 203 -13.50 10.39 27.57
N ALA A 204 -13.36 10.00 28.84
CA ALA A 204 -14.21 10.53 29.92
C ALA A 204 -14.01 12.04 30.12
N GLU A 205 -12.78 12.52 29.96
CA GLU A 205 -12.44 13.94 30.04
C GLU A 205 -13.03 14.73 28.85
N LEU A 206 -12.86 14.24 27.62
CA LEU A 206 -13.49 14.84 26.42
C LEU A 206 -15.01 14.96 26.57
N ARG A 207 -15.67 13.95 27.15
CA ARG A 207 -17.12 14.01 27.46
C ARG A 207 -17.46 15.11 28.45
N ARG A 208 -16.65 15.28 29.51
CA ARG A 208 -16.84 16.38 30.48
C ARG A 208 -16.66 17.75 29.84
N LEU A 209 -15.80 17.84 28.83
CA LEU A 209 -15.54 19.04 28.05
C LEU A 209 -16.56 19.27 26.91
N GLY A 210 -17.61 18.45 26.82
CA GLY A 210 -18.73 18.64 25.89
C GLY A 210 -18.58 17.95 24.53
N VAL A 211 -17.52 17.17 24.31
CA VAL A 211 -17.36 16.36 23.10
C VAL A 211 -18.19 15.09 23.20
N TYR A 212 -18.95 14.76 22.15
CA TYR A 212 -19.68 13.48 22.09
C TYR A 212 -18.74 12.31 21.72
N ALA A 213 -17.81 11.97 22.62
CA ALA A 213 -16.82 10.93 22.40
C ALA A 213 -17.37 9.52 22.66
N LEU A 214 -17.19 8.61 21.69
CA LEU A 214 -17.53 7.19 21.75
C LEU A 214 -16.25 6.36 21.73
N ALA A 215 -16.23 5.24 22.44
CA ALA A 215 -15.08 4.33 22.43
C ALA A 215 -15.29 3.27 21.32
N ALA A 216 -14.27 3.05 20.48
CA ALA A 216 -14.29 1.99 19.47
C ALA A 216 -14.33 0.60 20.11
N LYS A 217 -15.15 -0.31 19.58
CA LYS A 217 -15.29 -1.70 20.03
C LYS A 217 -14.23 -2.56 19.34
N LYS A 218 -13.08 -2.73 19.98
CA LYS A 218 -11.99 -3.57 19.46
C LYS A 218 -12.39 -5.05 19.42
N GLY A 219 -12.18 -5.69 18.28
CA GLY A 219 -12.17 -7.15 18.11
C GLY A 219 -10.77 -7.64 17.70
N PRO A 220 -10.44 -8.94 17.88
CA PRO A 220 -9.10 -9.50 17.66
C PRO A 220 -8.49 -9.22 16.26
N ASP A 221 -9.31 -9.00 15.22
CA ASP A 221 -8.85 -8.72 13.85
C ASP A 221 -9.36 -7.37 13.30
N SER A 222 -9.77 -6.46 14.19
CA SER A 222 -10.47 -5.22 13.82
C SER A 222 -9.64 -4.26 12.95
N VAL A 223 -8.31 -4.30 13.06
CA VAL A 223 -7.41 -3.46 12.25
C VAL A 223 -7.39 -3.95 10.80
N LEU A 224 -7.03 -5.21 10.57
CA LEU A 224 -6.95 -5.80 9.23
C LEU A 224 -8.31 -5.73 8.52
N HIS A 225 -9.38 -6.08 9.22
CA HIS A 225 -10.74 -5.98 8.69
C HIS A 225 -11.10 -4.53 8.31
N GLY A 226 -10.75 -3.55 9.14
CA GLY A 226 -10.97 -2.14 8.86
C GLY A 226 -10.20 -1.66 7.63
N LEU A 227 -8.92 -2.04 7.51
CA LEU A 227 -8.07 -1.71 6.36
C LEU A 227 -8.63 -2.33 5.06
N GLN A 228 -9.02 -3.60 5.09
CA GLN A 228 -9.63 -4.27 3.95
C GLN A 228 -10.94 -3.60 3.54
N TRP A 229 -11.79 -3.23 4.50
CA TRP A 229 -13.05 -2.56 4.21
C TRP A 229 -12.83 -1.18 3.60
N LEU A 230 -11.87 -0.40 4.12
CA LEU A 230 -11.50 0.90 3.57
C LEU A 230 -10.96 0.78 2.13
N ASN A 231 -10.15 -0.24 1.85
CA ASN A 231 -9.59 -0.47 0.51
C ASN A 231 -10.66 -0.86 -0.53
N GLN A 232 -11.83 -1.34 -0.09
CA GLN A 232 -12.98 -1.58 -0.98
C GLN A 232 -13.77 -0.31 -1.34
N GLN A 233 -13.41 0.85 -0.77
CA GLN A 233 -14.07 2.13 -1.05
C GLN A 233 -13.22 3.00 -1.98
N GLU A 234 -13.87 3.86 -2.77
CA GLU A 234 -13.20 4.98 -3.44
C GLU A 234 -13.04 6.12 -2.43
N ILE A 235 -11.81 6.46 -2.06
CA ILE A 235 -11.51 7.55 -1.13
C ILE A 235 -11.22 8.84 -1.91
N ILE A 236 -12.03 9.87 -1.69
CA ILE A 236 -11.85 11.19 -2.32
C ILE A 236 -11.45 12.18 -1.24
N LEU A 237 -10.24 12.70 -1.34
CA LEU A 237 -9.70 13.66 -0.39
C LEU A 237 -9.95 15.09 -0.86
N SER A 238 -10.49 15.92 0.04
CA SER A 238 -10.44 17.36 -0.12
C SER A 238 -8.99 17.82 -0.30
N PRO A 239 -8.69 18.80 -1.19
CA PRO A 239 -7.34 19.31 -1.39
C PRO A 239 -6.66 19.83 -0.11
N ALA A 240 -7.44 20.21 0.90
CA ALA A 240 -6.93 20.67 2.19
C ALA A 240 -6.40 19.54 3.09
N CYS A 241 -6.74 18.28 2.80
CA CYS A 241 -6.37 17.11 3.60
C CYS A 241 -4.99 16.58 3.20
N THR A 242 -3.95 17.37 3.46
CA THR A 242 -2.57 17.07 3.03
C THR A 242 -1.86 16.03 3.88
N HIS A 243 -2.20 15.91 5.16
CA HIS A 243 -1.60 14.95 6.08
C HIS A 243 -2.12 13.53 5.83
N LEU A 244 -3.43 13.33 5.65
CA LEU A 244 -3.93 11.99 5.30
C LEU A 244 -3.42 11.57 3.92
N ARG A 245 -3.29 12.51 2.97
CA ARG A 245 -2.66 12.23 1.68
C ARG A 245 -1.23 11.69 1.86
N GLU A 246 -0.44 12.30 2.74
CA GLU A 246 0.92 11.83 3.06
C GLU A 246 0.89 10.42 3.68
N GLU A 247 -0.04 10.14 4.60
CA GLU A 247 -0.17 8.82 5.20
C GLU A 247 -0.58 7.76 4.17
N LEU A 248 -1.59 8.03 3.34
CA LEU A 248 -2.04 7.10 2.28
C LEU A 248 -0.93 6.79 1.26
N LEU A 249 -0.08 7.76 0.95
CA LEU A 249 1.09 7.55 0.07
C LEU A 249 2.17 6.68 0.70
N ASN A 250 2.33 6.75 2.02
CA ASN A 250 3.45 6.14 2.71
C ASN A 250 3.11 4.81 3.42
N TYR A 251 1.83 4.55 3.67
CA TYR A 251 1.36 3.35 4.36
C TYR A 251 1.40 2.11 3.46
N ARG A 252 2.26 1.16 3.82
CA ARG A 252 2.66 0.06 2.94
C ARG A 252 2.84 -1.26 3.67
N TYR A 253 2.56 -2.37 3.02
CA TYR A 253 3.03 -3.67 3.47
C TYR A 253 4.54 -3.80 3.24
N LEU A 254 5.25 -4.33 4.23
CA LEU A 254 6.67 -4.65 4.11
C LEU A 254 6.82 -5.99 3.41
N PRO A 255 7.77 -6.15 2.48
CA PRO A 255 8.07 -7.46 1.92
C PRO A 255 8.58 -8.39 3.03
N ASP A 256 8.13 -9.65 3.01
CA ASP A 256 8.68 -10.69 3.87
C ASP A 256 9.97 -11.28 3.28
N HIS A 257 10.56 -12.25 3.96
CA HIS A 257 11.77 -12.93 3.49
C HIS A 257 11.52 -13.95 2.36
N GLU A 258 10.25 -14.25 2.06
CA GLU A 258 9.79 -15.30 1.15
C GLU A 258 9.12 -14.74 -0.13
N GLY A 259 9.25 -13.43 -0.39
CA GLY A 259 8.68 -12.76 -1.58
C GLY A 259 7.23 -12.29 -1.43
N GLY A 260 6.58 -12.59 -0.30
CA GLY A 260 5.29 -12.07 0.09
C GLY A 260 5.37 -10.75 0.84
N TYR A 261 4.33 -10.46 1.62
CA TYR A 261 4.23 -9.25 2.43
C TYR A 261 3.90 -9.61 3.88
N LEU A 262 4.53 -8.92 4.84
CA LEU A 262 4.18 -9.02 6.25
C LEU A 262 2.70 -8.68 6.45
N PRO A 263 1.98 -9.38 7.35
CA PRO A 263 0.54 -9.19 7.56
C PRO A 263 0.20 -7.82 8.17
N ARG A 264 1.20 -7.06 8.62
CA ARG A 264 1.05 -5.73 9.20
C ARG A 264 1.75 -4.69 8.31
N PRO A 265 1.03 -3.66 7.85
CA PRO A 265 1.65 -2.54 7.15
C PRO A 265 2.47 -1.65 8.08
N THR A 266 3.37 -0.88 7.47
CA THR A 266 4.25 0.10 8.11
C THR A 266 4.07 1.47 7.47
N GLY A 267 4.40 2.51 8.21
CA GLY A 267 4.26 3.90 7.81
C GLY A 267 3.43 4.67 8.84
N PRO A 268 3.30 6.00 8.65
CA PRO A 268 2.46 6.82 9.50
C PRO A 268 0.98 6.46 9.30
N ASP A 269 0.27 6.21 10.39
CA ASP A 269 -1.09 5.65 10.38
C ASP A 269 -2.10 6.37 11.27
N HIS A 270 -1.74 7.48 11.92
CA HIS A 270 -2.63 8.16 12.87
C HIS A 270 -3.97 8.61 12.26
N LEU A 271 -3.96 9.23 11.07
CA LEU A 271 -5.19 9.64 10.38
C LEU A 271 -5.89 8.45 9.70
N ILE A 272 -5.13 7.43 9.26
CA ILE A 272 -5.69 6.18 8.74
C ILE A 272 -6.47 5.44 9.84
N ASP A 273 -5.91 5.38 11.05
CA ASP A 273 -6.55 4.78 12.22
C ASP A 273 -7.74 5.60 12.70
N ALA A 274 -7.61 6.93 12.74
CA ALA A 274 -8.75 7.82 12.97
C ALA A 274 -9.88 7.55 11.96
N LEU A 275 -9.55 7.37 10.67
CA LEU A 275 -10.54 7.05 9.63
C LEU A 275 -11.18 5.68 9.85
N ARG A 276 -10.39 4.68 10.24
CA ARG A 276 -10.87 3.34 10.58
C ARG A 276 -11.84 3.38 11.76
N TYR A 277 -11.54 4.16 12.81
CA TYR A 277 -12.46 4.37 13.93
C TYR A 277 -13.74 5.08 13.49
N ALA A 278 -13.64 6.10 12.63
CA ALA A 278 -14.81 6.79 12.08
C ALA A 278 -15.76 5.83 11.34
N MET A 279 -15.21 4.84 10.64
CA MET A 279 -15.94 3.89 9.79
C MET A 279 -16.30 2.56 10.49
N GLU A 280 -16.03 2.44 11.79
CA GLU A 280 -16.24 1.20 12.55
C GLU A 280 -17.68 0.67 12.42
N GLY A 281 -18.67 1.54 12.63
CA GLY A 281 -20.09 1.16 12.57
C GLY A 281 -20.52 0.66 11.19
N ASP A 282 -20.01 1.26 10.11
CA ASP A 282 -20.34 0.86 8.74
C ASP A 282 -19.60 -0.42 8.31
N SER A 283 -18.37 -0.62 8.79
CA SER A 283 -17.57 -1.81 8.50
C SER A 283 -18.15 -3.07 9.15
N THR A 284 -18.62 -2.96 10.40
CA THR A 284 -19.18 -4.08 11.17
C THR A 284 -20.60 -4.46 10.74
N ALA A 285 -21.42 -3.50 10.31
CA ALA A 285 -22.77 -3.75 9.83
C ALA A 285 -22.82 -4.64 8.56
N ARG A 286 -21.83 -4.51 7.65
CA ARG A 286 -21.70 -5.37 6.47
C ARG A 286 -21.23 -6.78 6.80
N ALA A 287 -20.30 -6.93 7.74
CA ALA A 287 -19.81 -8.25 8.16
C ALA A 287 -20.96 -9.14 8.69
N ALA A 288 -21.88 -8.55 9.46
CA ALA A 288 -23.06 -9.26 9.97
C ALA A 288 -24.06 -9.71 8.88
N GLN A 289 -24.08 -9.06 7.71
CA GLN A 289 -24.90 -9.47 6.57
C GLN A 289 -24.22 -10.55 5.70
N ALA A 290 -22.89 -10.55 5.62
CA ALA A 290 -22.11 -11.53 4.86
C ALA A 290 -22.07 -12.92 5.53
N VAL A 291 -22.04 -12.97 6.87
CA VAL A 291 -22.03 -14.24 7.65
C VAL A 291 -23.38 -14.97 7.65
N LYS A 292 -24.47 -14.30 7.23
CA LYS A 292 -25.82 -14.87 7.16
C LYS A 292 -26.19 -15.47 5.79
N ARG A 293 -25.23 -15.59 4.86
CA ARG A 293 -25.44 -16.20 3.53
C ARG A 293 -24.72 -17.53 3.41
#